data_AF-A0A1V0A307-F1
#
_entry.id   AF-A0A1V0A307-F1
#
_cell.length_a   1.000
_cell.length_b   1.000
_cell.length_c   1.000
_cell.angle_alpha   90.00
_cell.angle_beta   90.00
_cell.angle_gamma   90.00
#
_symmetry.space_group_name_H-M   'P 1'
#
loop_
_entity.id
_entity.type
_entity.pdbx_description
1 polymer ?
#
loop_
_entity_poly.entity_id
_entity_poly.type
_entity_poly.pdbx_seq_one_letter_code
_entity_poly.pdbx_strand_id
1 'polypeptide(L)'
;MDVKALLRDHPAWLAHLESVEGPDLVLPADLATELLRLTVPHEDIGAVLAARPEPGSGRWWLAERCARSLVATMGRPDDGPPSFQPLPELGPYFSVYAFLGALPYTLAYHRELGIPAEVSQATFADLGRLVAVHMTCGSWLLDDQLRAYLPAGSHILAFQRRFRLLERAVADHLAAGGTWYGRVGWLPF
;
A
#
# COMPACT_ATOMS: atom_id res chain seq x y z
N MET A 1 12.41 12.54 -11.88
CA MET A 1 12.07 11.16 -12.30
C MET A 1 11.03 11.23 -13.40
N ASP A 2 11.30 10.59 -14.53
CA ASP A 2 10.37 10.52 -15.66
C ASP A 2 9.41 9.33 -15.46
N VAL A 3 8.23 9.61 -14.89
CA VAL A 3 7.20 8.59 -14.67
C VAL A 3 6.60 8.06 -15.96
N LYS A 4 6.56 8.87 -17.02
CA LYS A 4 5.99 8.42 -18.30
C LYS A 4 6.91 7.39 -18.95
N ALA A 5 8.22 7.55 -18.80
CA ALA A 5 9.18 6.55 -19.23
C ALA A 5 9.03 5.21 -18.50
N LEU A 6 8.70 5.21 -17.20
CA LEU A 6 8.42 4.01 -16.40
C LEU A 6 7.12 3.31 -16.83
N LEU A 7 6.13 4.10 -17.27
CA LEU A 7 4.83 3.58 -17.69
C LEU A 7 4.80 3.09 -19.14
N ARG A 8 5.91 3.18 -19.89
CA ARG A 8 5.99 2.75 -21.30
C ARG A 8 5.64 1.27 -21.49
N ASP A 9 6.02 0.43 -20.53
CA ASP A 9 5.72 -1.01 -20.55
C ASP A 9 4.26 -1.30 -20.17
N HIS A 10 3.49 -0.27 -19.79
CA HIS A 10 2.09 -0.34 -19.40
C HIS A 10 1.22 0.67 -20.19
N PRO A 11 1.18 0.59 -21.54
CA PRO A 11 0.58 1.62 -22.39
C PRO A 11 -0.92 1.82 -22.16
N ALA A 12 -1.67 0.74 -21.85
CA ALA A 12 -3.09 0.85 -21.54
C ALA A 12 -3.35 1.60 -20.22
N TRP A 13 -2.51 1.37 -19.21
CA TRP A 13 -2.61 2.08 -17.94
C TRP A 13 -2.21 3.54 -18.08
N LEU A 14 -1.14 3.82 -18.84
CA LEU A 14 -0.73 5.19 -19.15
C LEU A 14 -1.84 5.96 -19.87
N ALA A 15 -2.46 5.36 -20.90
CA ALA A 15 -3.55 5.99 -21.64
C ALA A 15 -4.76 6.31 -20.73
N HIS A 16 -5.10 5.39 -19.82
CA HIS A 16 -6.13 5.63 -18.81
C HIS A 16 -5.77 6.77 -17.85
N LEU A 17 -4.54 6.79 -17.33
CA LEU A 17 -4.08 7.85 -16.43
C LEU A 17 -4.04 9.22 -17.14
N GLU A 18 -3.76 9.26 -18.43
CA GLU A 18 -3.80 10.48 -19.22
C GLU A 18 -5.22 10.96 -19.52
N SER A 19 -6.17 10.04 -19.73
CA SER A 19 -7.57 10.36 -20.02
C SER A 19 -8.42 10.66 -18.79
N VAL A 20 -8.04 10.14 -17.61
CA VAL A 20 -8.86 10.29 -16.41
C VAL A 20 -8.89 11.74 -15.92
N GLU A 21 -10.10 12.29 -15.89
CA GLU A 21 -10.39 13.60 -15.31
C GLU A 21 -10.76 13.48 -13.83
N GLY A 22 -10.68 14.59 -13.12
CA GLY A 22 -11.03 14.64 -11.72
C GLY A 22 -10.31 15.76 -10.98
N PRO A 23 -10.44 15.79 -9.66
CA PRO A 23 -9.88 16.86 -8.85
C PRO A 23 -8.35 16.84 -8.82
N ASP A 24 -7.78 17.98 -8.48
CA ASP A 24 -6.34 18.11 -8.24
C ASP A 24 -5.94 17.42 -6.93
N LEU A 25 -4.69 16.94 -6.89
CA LEU A 25 -4.15 16.32 -5.70
C LEU A 25 -3.98 17.38 -4.60
N VAL A 26 -4.66 17.19 -3.47
CA VAL A 26 -4.48 18.00 -2.26
C VAL A 26 -4.05 17.09 -1.13
N LEU A 27 -2.80 17.24 -0.69
CA LEU A 27 -2.30 16.54 0.48
C LEU A 27 -2.58 17.35 1.76
N PRO A 28 -2.85 16.70 2.90
CA PRO A 28 -3.04 17.37 4.18
C PRO A 28 -1.87 18.29 4.54
N ALA A 29 -2.17 19.48 5.07
CA ALA A 29 -1.15 20.42 5.53
C ALA A 29 -0.30 19.82 6.66
N ASP A 30 -0.96 19.14 7.60
CA ASP A 30 -0.32 18.32 8.64
C ASP A 30 -0.44 16.84 8.29
N LEU A 31 0.47 16.40 7.42
CA LEU A 31 0.53 15.02 6.95
C LEU A 31 0.84 14.03 8.08
N ALA A 32 1.64 14.41 9.08
CA ALA A 32 1.99 13.53 10.19
C ALA A 32 0.76 13.20 11.04
N THR A 33 -0.05 14.21 11.38
CA THR A 33 -1.29 14.01 12.12
C THR A 33 -2.29 13.15 11.35
N GLU A 34 -2.39 13.34 10.03
CA GLU A 34 -3.30 12.52 9.21
C GLU A 34 -2.84 11.05 9.14
N LEU A 35 -1.53 10.79 9.00
CA LEU A 35 -0.98 9.43 9.01
C LEU A 35 -1.23 8.72 10.35
N LEU A 36 -1.12 9.45 11.48
CA LEU A 36 -1.48 8.93 12.80
C LEU A 36 -2.97 8.57 12.90
N ARG A 37 -3.86 9.41 12.35
CA ARG A 37 -5.31 9.10 12.30
C ARG A 37 -5.60 7.86 11.47
N LEU A 38 -4.87 7.66 10.38
CA LEU A 38 -4.92 6.46 9.53
C LEU A 38 -4.22 5.26 10.16
N THR A 39 -3.75 5.37 11.40
CA THR A 39 -3.07 4.32 12.17
C THR A 39 -1.80 3.79 11.49
N VAL A 40 -1.16 4.61 10.65
CA VAL A 40 0.15 4.28 10.08
C VAL A 40 1.16 4.11 11.22
N PRO A 41 1.96 3.03 11.24
CA PRO A 41 2.93 2.80 12.29
C PRO A 41 3.88 4.00 12.45
N HIS A 42 4.10 4.43 13.70
CA HIS A 42 4.94 5.59 14.01
C HIS A 42 6.36 5.50 13.42
N GLU A 43 6.90 4.30 13.30
CA GLU A 43 8.20 4.01 12.69
C GLU A 43 8.24 4.32 11.18
N ASP A 44 7.10 4.23 10.49
CA ASP A 44 7.00 4.46 9.04
C ASP A 44 6.68 5.91 8.70
N ILE A 45 6.10 6.68 9.63
CA ILE A 45 5.70 8.09 9.38
C ILE A 45 6.87 8.91 8.85
N GLY A 46 8.06 8.81 9.46
CA GLY A 46 9.23 9.57 9.00
C GLY A 46 9.63 9.22 7.57
N ALA A 47 9.57 7.94 7.20
CA ALA A 47 9.91 7.46 5.87
C ALA A 47 8.84 7.84 4.84
N VAL A 48 7.56 7.81 5.21
CA VAL A 48 6.46 8.35 4.39
C VAL A 48 6.72 9.82 4.13
N LEU A 49 6.88 10.65 5.17
CA LEU A 49 7.13 12.09 5.05
C LEU A 49 8.33 12.41 4.14
N ALA A 50 9.44 11.68 4.30
CA ALA A 50 10.64 11.84 3.46
C ALA A 50 10.41 11.44 2.00
N ALA A 51 9.48 10.53 1.73
CA ALA A 51 9.14 10.05 0.38
C ALA A 51 8.12 10.95 -0.34
N ARG A 52 7.70 12.07 0.25
CA ARG A 52 6.68 12.98 -0.30
C ARG A 52 6.99 13.40 -1.74
N PRO A 53 6.04 13.27 -2.67
CA PRO A 53 6.22 13.80 -4.02
C PRO A 53 6.21 15.34 -3.99
N GLU A 54 7.19 15.94 -4.64
CA GLU A 54 7.23 17.40 -4.83
C GLU A 54 6.14 17.86 -5.79
N PRO A 55 5.40 18.96 -5.50
CA PRO A 55 4.43 19.53 -6.43
C PRO A 55 5.01 19.78 -7.82
N GLY A 56 4.28 19.40 -8.87
CA GLY A 56 4.73 19.51 -10.26
C GLY A 56 5.75 18.45 -10.71
N SER A 57 6.22 17.57 -9.82
CA SER A 57 7.05 16.44 -10.21
C SER A 57 6.27 15.34 -10.94
N GLY A 58 6.97 14.46 -11.65
CA GLY A 58 6.34 13.27 -12.23
C GLY A 58 5.64 12.38 -11.20
N ARG A 59 6.19 12.24 -9.98
CA ARG A 59 5.55 11.48 -8.90
C ARG A 59 4.25 12.13 -8.44
N TRP A 60 4.20 13.46 -8.39
CA TRP A 60 2.98 14.21 -8.09
C TRP A 60 1.92 13.97 -9.16
N TRP A 61 2.29 14.12 -10.44
CA TRP A 61 1.40 13.84 -11.56
C TRP A 61 0.82 12.42 -11.48
N LEU A 62 1.66 11.42 -11.21
CA LEU A 62 1.20 10.03 -11.13
C LEU A 62 0.27 9.81 -9.93
N ALA A 63 0.61 10.33 -8.75
CA ALA A 63 -0.25 10.23 -7.57
C ALA A 63 -1.61 10.88 -7.79
N GLU A 64 -1.64 12.04 -8.45
CA GLU A 64 -2.86 12.73 -8.86
C GLU A 64 -3.71 11.88 -9.80
N ARG A 65 -3.13 11.31 -10.87
CA ARG A 65 -3.88 10.48 -11.82
C ARG A 65 -4.39 9.18 -11.19
N CYS A 66 -3.62 8.56 -10.30
CA CYS A 66 -4.10 7.42 -9.52
C CYS A 66 -5.28 7.80 -8.61
N ALA A 67 -5.20 8.93 -7.91
CA ALA A 67 -6.29 9.43 -7.06
C ALA A 67 -7.55 9.72 -7.90
N ARG A 68 -7.42 10.37 -9.06
CA ARG A 68 -8.54 10.60 -9.98
C ARG A 68 -9.18 9.30 -10.46
N SER A 69 -8.36 8.29 -10.79
CA SER A 69 -8.85 6.97 -11.16
C SER A 69 -9.67 6.31 -10.04
N LEU A 70 -9.25 6.43 -8.79
CA LEU A 70 -9.99 5.92 -7.62
C LEU A 70 -11.31 6.67 -7.46
N VAL A 71 -11.29 7.99 -7.57
CA VAL A 71 -12.49 8.83 -7.40
C VAL A 71 -13.51 8.60 -8.52
N ALA A 72 -13.08 8.44 -9.77
CA ALA A 72 -13.95 8.26 -10.93
C ALA A 72 -14.77 6.95 -10.90
N THR A 73 -14.30 5.97 -10.14
CA THR A 73 -14.91 4.63 -10.02
C THR A 73 -15.56 4.41 -8.65
N MET A 74 -15.62 5.46 -7.83
CA MET A 74 -16.18 5.39 -6.49
C MET A 74 -17.66 5.00 -6.52
N GLY A 75 -18.03 4.01 -5.70
CA GLY A 75 -19.39 3.46 -5.66
C GLY A 75 -19.71 2.46 -6.78
N ARG A 76 -18.75 2.10 -7.64
CA ARG A 76 -18.92 1.12 -8.72
C ARG A 76 -18.06 -0.13 -8.47
N PRO A 77 -18.55 -1.10 -7.67
CA PRO A 77 -17.77 -2.27 -7.31
C PRO A 77 -17.45 -3.18 -8.50
N ASP A 78 -18.33 -3.22 -9.50
CA ASP A 78 -18.15 -4.06 -10.71
C ASP A 78 -17.28 -3.36 -11.78
N ASP A 79 -17.22 -2.03 -11.77
CA ASP A 79 -16.47 -1.19 -12.71
C ASP A 79 -15.41 -0.36 -11.97
N GLY A 80 -14.55 -1.08 -11.23
CA GLY A 80 -13.46 -0.49 -10.46
C GLY A 80 -12.36 0.13 -11.32
N PRO A 81 -11.37 0.80 -10.69
CA PRO A 81 -10.23 1.33 -11.42
C PRO A 81 -9.44 0.19 -12.06
N PRO A 82 -8.71 0.44 -13.17
CA PRO A 82 -7.81 -0.56 -13.71
C PRO A 82 -6.75 -0.96 -12.68
N SER A 83 -6.25 -2.19 -12.79
CA SER A 83 -5.22 -2.69 -11.89
C SER A 83 -3.97 -1.81 -11.93
N PHE A 84 -3.62 -1.24 -10.78
CA PHE A 84 -2.40 -0.44 -10.61
C PHE A 84 -1.17 -1.34 -10.70
N GLN A 85 -0.25 -1.00 -11.59
CA GLN A 85 0.92 -1.82 -11.83
C GLN A 85 1.96 -1.56 -10.74
N PRO A 86 2.64 -2.61 -10.23
CA PRO A 86 3.72 -2.44 -9.28
C PRO A 86 4.89 -1.75 -9.97
N LEU A 87 5.27 -0.57 -9.48
CA LEU A 87 6.41 0.21 -9.94
C LEU A 87 7.42 0.35 -8.80
N PRO A 88 8.39 -0.57 -8.65
CA PRO A 88 9.35 -0.57 -7.56
C PRO A 88 10.13 0.74 -7.42
N GLU A 89 10.35 1.44 -8.53
CA GLU A 89 11.07 2.73 -8.60
C GLU A 89 10.38 3.85 -7.83
N LEU A 90 9.07 3.71 -7.56
CA LEU A 90 8.31 4.70 -6.80
C LEU A 90 8.51 4.56 -5.28
N GLY A 91 9.07 3.43 -4.85
CA GLY A 91 9.23 3.07 -3.44
C GLY A 91 7.92 2.59 -2.77
N PRO A 92 8.04 2.01 -1.56
CA PRO A 92 6.94 1.30 -0.91
C PRO A 92 5.79 2.21 -0.46
N TYR A 93 6.04 3.51 -0.28
CA TYR A 93 5.06 4.47 0.23
C TYR A 93 4.31 5.24 -0.84
N PHE A 94 4.55 4.98 -2.13
CA PHE A 94 3.92 5.75 -3.19
C PHE A 94 2.38 5.64 -3.17
N SER A 95 1.86 4.44 -2.92
CA SER A 95 0.42 4.17 -2.85
C SER A 95 -0.29 4.99 -1.76
N VAL A 96 0.41 5.33 -0.68
CA VAL A 96 -0.11 6.18 0.40
C VAL A 96 -0.54 7.55 -0.14
N TYR A 97 0.21 8.12 -1.10
CA TYR A 97 -0.12 9.42 -1.67
C TYR A 97 -1.33 9.39 -2.60
N ALA A 98 -1.49 8.32 -3.38
CA ALA A 98 -2.70 8.12 -4.18
C ALA A 98 -3.93 7.95 -3.28
N PHE A 99 -3.79 7.20 -2.17
CA PHE A 99 -4.85 7.03 -1.17
C PHE A 99 -5.20 8.37 -0.51
N LEU A 100 -4.21 9.12 -0.02
CA LEU A 100 -4.43 10.43 0.61
C LEU A 100 -5.12 11.42 -0.34
N GLY A 101 -4.83 11.36 -1.64
CA GLY A 101 -5.52 12.17 -2.64
C GLY A 101 -6.99 11.81 -2.83
N ALA A 102 -7.36 10.54 -2.65
CA ALA A 102 -8.74 10.07 -2.76
C ALA A 102 -9.54 10.24 -1.44
N LEU A 103 -8.85 10.25 -0.29
CA LEU A 103 -9.44 10.22 1.05
C LEU A 103 -10.54 11.28 1.30
N PRO A 104 -10.37 12.57 0.95
CA PRO A 104 -11.43 13.56 1.15
C PRO A 104 -12.72 13.24 0.39
N TYR A 105 -12.59 12.69 -0.82
CA TYR A 105 -13.72 12.33 -1.67
C TYR A 105 -14.41 11.06 -1.16
N THR A 106 -13.65 10.09 -0.68
CA THR A 106 -14.21 8.89 -0.06
C THR A 106 -14.96 9.22 1.23
N LEU A 107 -14.43 10.11 2.08
CA LEU A 107 -15.13 10.58 3.28
C LEU A 107 -16.41 11.35 2.95
N ALA A 108 -16.39 12.18 1.89
CA ALA A 108 -17.60 12.87 1.43
C ALA A 108 -18.67 11.89 0.94
N TYR A 109 -18.26 10.89 0.15
CA TYR A 109 -19.13 9.84 -0.35
C TYR A 109 -19.72 8.98 0.78
N HIS A 110 -18.92 8.59 1.77
CA HIS A 110 -19.42 7.88 2.95
C HIS A 110 -20.48 8.67 3.72
N ARG A 111 -20.28 9.99 3.86
CA ARG A 111 -21.25 10.88 4.50
C ARG A 111 -22.56 10.97 3.70
N GLU A 112 -22.49 11.02 2.37
CA GLU A 112 -23.67 11.00 1.50
C GLU A 112 -24.48 9.70 1.64
N LEU A 113 -23.80 8.58 1.87
CA LEU A 113 -24.42 7.28 2.16
C LEU A 113 -24.94 7.15 3.61
N GLY A 114 -24.73 8.16 4.46
CA GLY A 114 -25.11 8.11 5.87
C GLY A 114 -24.23 7.19 6.71
N ILE A 115 -23.04 6.84 6.24
CA ILE A 115 -22.08 6.01 7.00
C ILE A 115 -21.55 6.85 8.18
N PRO A 116 -21.63 6.36 9.42
CA PRO A 116 -21.09 7.06 10.57
C PRO A 116 -19.58 7.31 10.46
N ALA A 117 -19.12 8.42 11.04
CA ALA A 117 -17.72 8.83 10.93
C ALA A 117 -16.78 7.79 11.55
N GLU A 118 -17.17 7.17 12.66
CA GLU A 118 -16.43 6.11 13.33
C GLU A 118 -16.28 4.85 12.47
N VAL A 119 -17.29 4.50 11.66
CA VAL A 119 -17.21 3.38 10.72
C VAL A 119 -16.22 3.71 9.61
N SER A 120 -16.29 4.92 9.06
CA SER A 120 -15.33 5.39 8.05
C SER A 120 -13.89 5.41 8.60
N GLN A 121 -13.69 5.89 9.82
CA GLN A 121 -12.39 5.89 10.49
C GLN A 121 -11.86 4.47 10.72
N ALA A 122 -12.72 3.55 11.17
CA ALA A 122 -12.34 2.14 11.36
C ALA A 122 -11.96 1.46 10.04
N THR A 123 -12.65 1.78 8.94
CA THR A 123 -12.29 1.31 7.59
C THR A 123 -10.91 1.82 7.17
N PHE A 124 -10.62 3.10 7.37
CA PHE A 124 -9.34 3.67 6.96
C PHE A 124 -8.17 3.35 7.90
N ALA A 125 -8.45 2.94 9.14
CA ALA A 125 -7.44 2.33 10.02
C ALA A 125 -6.88 1.01 9.44
N ASP A 126 -7.55 0.38 8.46
CA ASP A 126 -6.97 -0.75 7.74
C ASP A 126 -5.75 -0.35 6.88
N LEU A 127 -5.63 0.92 6.48
CA LEU A 127 -4.45 1.40 5.75
C LEU A 127 -3.16 1.18 6.55
N GLY A 128 -3.18 1.47 7.86
CA GLY A 128 -2.04 1.21 8.74
C GLY A 128 -1.63 -0.27 8.77
N ARG A 129 -2.62 -1.17 8.76
CA ARG A 129 -2.37 -2.62 8.65
C ARG A 129 -1.76 -2.99 7.30
N LEU A 130 -2.27 -2.44 6.20
CA LEU A 130 -1.76 -2.71 4.86
C LEU A 130 -0.33 -2.19 4.67
N VAL A 131 0.00 -1.01 5.22
CA VAL A 131 1.38 -0.48 5.25
C VAL A 131 2.30 -1.43 6.02
N ALA A 132 1.88 -1.88 7.21
CA ALA A 132 2.65 -2.81 8.01
C ALA A 132 2.87 -4.18 7.33
N VAL A 133 1.88 -4.67 6.58
CA VAL A 133 1.97 -5.94 5.82
C VAL A 133 2.84 -5.80 4.58
N HIS A 134 2.81 -4.66 3.88
CA HIS A 134 3.59 -4.44 2.67
C HIS A 134 5.10 -4.22 2.95
N MET A 135 5.46 -3.91 4.19
CA MET A 135 6.84 -3.74 4.64
C MET A 135 7.47 -5.08 5.08
N THR A 136 7.35 -6.11 4.25
CA THR A 136 8.08 -7.36 4.42
C THR A 136 9.49 -7.24 3.85
N CYS A 137 10.52 -7.49 4.66
CA CYS A 137 11.87 -7.67 4.14
C CYS A 137 11.97 -9.10 3.55
N GLY A 138 12.18 -9.21 2.24
CA GLY A 138 12.48 -10.47 1.57
C GLY A 138 13.99 -10.57 1.32
N SER A 139 14.72 -11.29 2.18
CA SER A 139 16.16 -11.43 2.07
C SER A 139 16.62 -12.83 2.46
N TRP A 140 17.63 -13.38 1.76
CA TRP A 140 18.33 -14.60 2.18
C TRP A 140 18.89 -14.49 3.61
N LEU A 141 19.18 -13.27 4.06
CA LEU A 141 19.64 -12.99 5.43
C LEU A 141 18.58 -13.31 6.49
N LEU A 142 17.31 -13.48 6.11
CA LEU A 142 16.22 -13.82 7.02
C LEU A 142 15.93 -15.32 7.07
N ASP A 143 16.74 -16.15 6.40
CA ASP A 143 16.65 -17.60 6.49
C ASP A 143 17.04 -18.07 7.91
N ASP A 144 16.11 -18.76 8.59
CA ASP A 144 16.31 -19.29 9.93
C ASP A 144 17.34 -20.44 9.96
N GLN A 145 17.67 -21.08 8.82
CA GLN A 145 18.76 -22.07 8.72
C GLN A 145 20.10 -21.47 9.17
N LEU A 146 20.32 -20.17 8.97
CA LEU A 146 21.54 -19.48 9.37
C LEU A 146 21.76 -19.51 10.89
N ARG A 147 20.73 -19.71 11.72
CA ARG A 147 20.86 -19.85 13.19
C ARG A 147 21.65 -21.08 13.60
N ALA A 148 21.63 -22.14 12.78
CA ALA A 148 22.40 -23.35 13.06
C ALA A 148 23.90 -23.18 12.78
N TYR A 149 24.27 -22.19 11.98
CA TYR A 149 25.65 -22.00 11.51
C TYR A 149 26.33 -20.73 12.06
N LEU A 150 25.56 -19.77 12.56
CA LEU A 150 26.08 -18.49 13.04
C LEU A 150 26.13 -18.43 14.57
N PRO A 151 27.18 -17.80 15.14
CA PRO A 151 27.27 -17.60 16.58
C PRO A 151 26.16 -16.65 17.07
N ALA A 152 25.70 -16.83 18.31
CA ALA A 152 24.59 -16.08 18.90
C ALA A 152 24.75 -14.53 18.85
N GLY A 153 25.99 -14.05 18.84
CA GLY A 153 26.37 -12.64 18.71
C GLY A 153 26.41 -12.09 17.28
N SER A 154 26.07 -12.88 16.26
CA SER A 154 26.11 -12.46 14.86
C SER A 154 25.18 -11.27 14.57
N HIS A 155 25.69 -10.29 13.82
CA HIS A 155 24.92 -9.13 13.38
C HIS A 155 23.75 -9.53 12.47
N ILE A 156 23.89 -10.62 11.72
CA ILE A 156 22.82 -11.19 10.90
C ILE A 156 21.69 -11.70 11.80
N LEU A 157 22.01 -12.46 12.85
CA LEU A 157 20.99 -12.92 13.81
C LEU A 157 20.36 -11.78 14.62
N ALA A 158 21.13 -10.74 14.95
CA ALA A 158 20.61 -9.52 15.58
C ALA A 158 19.68 -8.74 14.65
N PHE A 159 19.97 -8.71 13.36
CA PHE A 159 19.10 -8.16 12.32
C PHE A 159 17.81 -8.98 12.17
N GLN A 160 17.89 -10.31 12.06
CA GLN A 160 16.74 -11.21 11.98
C GLN A 160 15.74 -11.01 13.14
N ARG A 161 16.23 -10.82 14.37
CA ARG A 161 15.38 -10.60 15.56
C ARG A 161 14.49 -9.35 15.49
N ARG A 162 14.74 -8.44 14.55
CA ARG A 162 13.92 -7.23 14.32
C ARG A 162 12.67 -7.52 13.48
N PHE A 163 12.56 -8.70 12.88
CA PHE A 163 11.45 -9.07 12.00
C PHE A 163 10.61 -10.20 12.62
N ARG A 164 9.28 -10.10 12.51
CA ARG A 164 8.36 -11.21 12.85
C ARG A 164 7.99 -11.95 11.56
N LEU A 165 8.61 -13.10 11.33
CA LEU A 165 8.32 -13.97 10.18
C LEU A 165 6.87 -14.50 10.29
N LEU A 166 6.00 -14.06 9.39
CA LEU A 166 4.56 -14.31 9.42
C LEU A 166 4.13 -15.71 8.91
N GLU A 167 5.01 -16.49 8.28
CA GLU A 167 4.56 -17.59 7.39
C GLU A 167 5.17 -18.97 7.67
N ARG A 168 5.55 -19.26 8.92
CA ARG A 168 6.25 -20.51 9.28
C ARG A 168 5.49 -21.78 8.88
N ALA A 169 4.18 -21.84 9.16
CA ALA A 169 3.36 -23.00 8.86
C ALA A 169 3.12 -23.21 7.35
N VAL A 170 3.06 -22.13 6.56
CA VAL A 170 2.86 -22.21 5.11
C VAL A 170 4.15 -22.68 4.45
N ALA A 171 5.29 -22.11 4.86
CA ALA A 171 6.61 -22.45 4.35
C ALA A 171 7.00 -23.90 4.68
N ASP A 172 6.80 -24.35 5.92
CA ASP A 172 7.11 -25.72 6.34
C ASP A 172 6.27 -26.76 5.58
N HIS A 173 4.99 -26.47 5.34
CA HIS A 173 4.09 -27.34 4.56
C HIS A 173 4.53 -27.48 3.10
N LEU A 174 4.92 -26.37 2.46
CA LEU A 174 5.46 -26.39 1.10
C LEU A 174 6.81 -27.11 1.02
N ALA A 175 7.71 -26.87 1.98
CA ALA A 175 9.03 -27.51 2.05
C ALA A 175 8.94 -29.04 2.26
N ALA A 176 7.89 -29.51 2.93
CA ALA A 176 7.57 -30.93 3.06
C ALA A 176 6.91 -31.55 1.81
N GLY A 177 6.78 -30.79 0.71
CA GLY A 177 6.12 -31.22 -0.54
C GLY A 177 4.60 -31.09 -0.52
N GLY A 178 4.04 -30.43 0.50
CA GLY A 178 2.62 -30.13 0.59
C GLY A 178 2.19 -29.05 -0.41
N THR A 179 0.90 -29.02 -0.73
CA THR A 179 0.28 -28.01 -1.59
C THR A 179 -0.85 -27.33 -0.84
N TRP A 180 -1.09 -26.06 -1.15
CA TRP A 180 -2.21 -25.29 -0.61
C TRP A 180 -3.31 -25.13 -1.66
N TYR A 181 -4.56 -25.20 -1.20
CA TYR A 181 -5.73 -24.97 -2.04
C TYR A 181 -6.57 -23.85 -1.41
N GLY A 182 -6.71 -22.73 -2.13
CA GLY A 182 -7.70 -21.72 -1.80
C GLY A 182 -9.10 -22.33 -1.95
N ARG A 183 -9.92 -22.25 -0.91
CA ARG A 183 -11.32 -22.70 -0.94
C ARG A 183 -12.20 -21.49 -0.67
N VAL A 184 -13.18 -21.29 -1.54
CA VAL A 184 -14.21 -20.27 -1.37
C VAL A 184 -15.46 -20.95 -0.85
N GLY A 185 -16.06 -20.39 0.18
CA GLY A 185 -17.34 -20.81 0.74
C GLY A 185 -18.17 -19.59 1.11
N TRP A 186 -19.49 -19.78 1.19
CA TRP A 186 -20.43 -18.72 1.56
C TRP A 186 -20.96 -18.98 2.96
N LEU A 187 -20.98 -17.94 3.79
CA LEU A 187 -21.74 -17.93 5.03
C LEU A 187 -23.08 -17.23 4.77
N PRO A 188 -24.23 -17.82 5.15
CA PRO A 188 -25.48 -17.10 5.15
C PRO A 188 -25.44 -16.02 6.25
N PHE A 189 -25.92 -14.83 5.92
CA PHE A 189 -26.07 -13.67 6.80
C PHE A 189 -27.54 -13.46 7.14
#